data_AF-A0A183G426-F1
#
_entry.id   AF-A0A183G426-F1
#
_cell.length_a   1.000
_cell.length_b   1.000
_cell.length_c   1.000
_cell.angle_alpha   90.00
_cell.angle_beta   90.00
_cell.angle_gamma   90.00
#
_symmetry.space_group_name_H-M   'P 1'
#
loop_
_entity.id
_entity.type
_entity.pdbx_description
1 polymer ?
#
loop_
_entity_poly.entity_id
_entity_poly.type
_entity_poly.pdbx_seq_one_letter_code
_entity_poly.pdbx_strand_id
1 'polypeptide(L)'
;MKPAKANGPDDLGADLWKLKSCYPAEWLFFNTMIAEETVPDSWQIITTIPIWKNKGISAECASYRLIRSPSHSIKIFERIVDGRIRDVVQLSANQCAFVPGCGTNDAIPAARLLLERRREKQKPVHLACLDLEKPFNRVLRKVVWQSLKQHNVPEELRVGAVTLLLSEE
;
A
#
# COMPACT_ATOMS: atom_id res chain seq x y z
N MET A 1 -10.12 -7.53 10.01
CA MET A 1 -10.65 -6.65 8.93
C MET A 1 -11.92 -5.93 9.38
N LYS A 2 -12.29 -4.80 8.74
CA LYS A 2 -13.60 -4.16 9.00
C LYS A 2 -14.73 -5.06 8.50
N PRO A 3 -15.87 -5.17 9.22
CA PRO A 3 -17.06 -5.90 8.74
C PRO A 3 -17.62 -5.29 7.44
N ALA A 4 -18.43 -6.08 6.73
CA ALA A 4 -19.15 -5.67 5.50
C ALA A 4 -18.24 -5.15 4.36
N LYS A 5 -17.02 -5.68 4.25
CA LYS A 5 -16.17 -5.51 3.07
C LYS A 5 -16.69 -6.38 1.94
N ALA A 6 -16.65 -5.86 0.71
CA ALA A 6 -16.95 -6.64 -0.49
C ALA A 6 -16.03 -7.86 -0.59
N ASN A 7 -16.60 -8.99 -1.05
CA ASN A 7 -15.87 -10.22 -1.24
C ASN A 7 -14.81 -10.07 -2.34
N GLY A 8 -13.77 -10.88 -2.25
CA GLY A 8 -12.81 -11.04 -3.33
C GLY A 8 -13.26 -12.09 -4.33
N PRO A 9 -12.38 -12.47 -5.27
CA PRO A 9 -12.63 -13.50 -6.28
C PRO A 9 -12.95 -14.88 -5.70
N ASP A 10 -12.56 -15.13 -4.44
CA ASP A 10 -12.79 -16.35 -3.67
C ASP A 10 -14.19 -16.42 -3.04
N ASP A 11 -14.99 -15.35 -3.15
CA ASP A 11 -16.32 -15.18 -2.54
C ASP A 11 -16.36 -15.39 -1.02
N LEU A 12 -15.20 -15.38 -0.36
CA LEU A 12 -15.11 -15.56 1.10
C LEU A 12 -15.37 -14.23 1.80
N GLY A 13 -16.38 -14.21 2.67
CA GLY A 13 -16.71 -13.04 3.48
C GLY A 13 -15.63 -12.68 4.50
N ALA A 14 -15.48 -11.39 4.80
CA ALA A 14 -14.53 -10.89 5.80
C ALA A 14 -14.79 -11.42 7.22
N ASP A 15 -15.99 -11.94 7.49
CA ASP A 15 -16.39 -12.49 8.79
C ASP A 15 -15.88 -13.92 9.03
N LEU A 16 -15.64 -14.69 7.95
CA LEU A 16 -14.98 -16.00 8.04
C LEU A 16 -13.60 -15.87 8.69
N TRP A 17 -12.84 -14.85 8.28
CA TRP A 17 -11.52 -14.51 8.79
C TRP A 17 -11.50 -13.91 10.21
N LYS A 18 -12.66 -13.76 10.87
CA LYS A 18 -12.74 -13.33 12.28
C LYS A 18 -13.00 -14.50 13.23
N LEU A 19 -13.28 -15.69 12.71
CA LEU A 19 -13.51 -16.88 13.52
C LEU A 19 -12.22 -17.23 14.28
N LYS A 20 -12.30 -17.24 15.61
CA LYS A 20 -11.13 -17.44 16.48
C LYS A 20 -10.43 -18.79 16.26
N SER A 21 -11.13 -19.77 15.71
CA SER A 21 -10.61 -21.10 15.42
C SER A 21 -9.55 -21.12 14.32
N CYS A 22 -9.52 -20.12 13.43
CA CYS A 22 -8.65 -20.13 12.26
C CYS A 22 -7.27 -19.47 12.51
N TYR A 23 -7.11 -18.67 13.57
CA TYR A 23 -5.88 -17.91 13.82
C TYR A 23 -4.58 -18.74 13.86
N PRO A 24 -4.50 -19.92 14.53
CA PRO A 24 -3.26 -20.67 14.58
C PRO A 24 -2.83 -21.24 13.22
N ALA A 25 -3.81 -21.70 12.43
CA ALA A 25 -3.57 -22.28 11.11
C ALA A 25 -3.23 -21.19 10.08
N GLU A 26 -3.95 -20.07 10.10
CA GLU A 26 -3.66 -18.91 9.26
C GLU A 26 -2.27 -18.35 9.54
N TRP A 27 -1.89 -18.28 10.82
CA TRP A 27 -0.59 -17.79 11.22
C TRP A 27 0.52 -18.71 10.68
N LEU A 28 0.43 -20.01 10.93
CA LEU A 28 1.41 -20.96 10.39
C LEU A 28 1.49 -20.87 8.86
N PHE A 29 0.34 -20.80 8.18
CA PHE A 29 0.25 -20.69 6.72
C PHE A 29 0.98 -19.45 6.16
N PHE A 30 0.71 -18.25 6.71
CA PHE A 30 1.37 -17.02 6.25
C PHE A 30 2.87 -17.00 6.53
N ASN A 31 3.32 -17.63 7.62
CA ASN A 31 4.74 -17.78 7.90
C ASN A 31 5.44 -18.69 6.92
N THR A 32 4.84 -19.85 6.64
CA THR A 32 5.40 -20.81 5.70
C THR A 32 5.58 -20.15 4.33
N MET A 33 4.59 -19.38 3.86
CA MET A 33 4.72 -18.65 2.59
C MET A 33 5.86 -17.63 2.57
N ILE A 34 6.12 -16.93 3.69
CA ILE A 34 7.27 -16.02 3.77
C ILE A 34 8.58 -16.80 3.75
N ALA A 35 8.67 -17.90 4.51
CA ALA A 35 9.89 -18.70 4.60
C ALA A 35 10.22 -19.45 3.31
N GLU A 36 9.20 -19.92 2.59
CA GLU A 36 9.34 -20.63 1.32
C GLU A 36 9.37 -19.67 0.13
N GLU A 37 9.12 -18.37 0.34
CA GLU A 37 9.08 -17.35 -0.71
C GLU A 37 8.05 -17.63 -1.82
N THR A 38 6.99 -18.39 -1.49
CA THR A 38 5.94 -18.79 -2.42
C THR A 38 4.58 -18.21 -2.04
N VAL A 39 3.75 -17.96 -3.05
CA VAL A 39 2.33 -17.60 -2.87
C VAL A 39 1.45 -18.57 -3.68
N PRO A 40 0.20 -18.81 -3.27
CA PRO A 40 -0.71 -19.66 -4.02
C PRO A 40 -1.02 -19.07 -5.40
N ASP A 41 -1.07 -19.91 -6.44
CA ASP A 41 -1.44 -19.47 -7.80
C ASP A 41 -2.82 -18.81 -7.87
N SER A 42 -3.74 -19.22 -7.00
CA SER A 42 -5.07 -18.60 -6.90
C SER A 42 -5.03 -17.11 -6.57
N TRP A 43 -3.92 -16.61 -6.00
CA TRP A 43 -3.76 -15.20 -5.68
C TRP A 43 -3.45 -14.33 -6.90
N GLN A 44 -3.14 -14.94 -8.05
CA GLN A 44 -2.97 -14.23 -9.32
C GLN A 44 -4.32 -13.73 -9.87
N ILE A 45 -5.43 -14.28 -9.39
CA ILE A 45 -6.78 -13.87 -9.80
C ILE A 45 -7.19 -12.66 -8.95
N ILE A 46 -7.36 -11.51 -9.59
CA ILE A 46 -7.81 -10.26 -8.96
C ILE A 46 -9.00 -9.66 -9.69
N THR A 47 -10.02 -9.24 -8.95
CA THR A 47 -11.15 -8.50 -9.50
C THR A 47 -10.75 -7.04 -9.76
N THR A 48 -10.85 -6.58 -11.00
CA THR A 48 -10.64 -5.15 -11.34
C THR A 48 -11.98 -4.44 -11.51
N ILE A 49 -12.20 -3.39 -10.72
CA ILE A 49 -13.41 -2.58 -10.70
C ILE A 49 -13.09 -1.21 -11.29
N PRO A 50 -13.63 -0.84 -12.46
CA PRO A 50 -13.49 0.50 -12.99
C PRO A 50 -14.41 1.48 -12.25
N ILE A 51 -13.85 2.50 -11.63
CA ILE A 51 -14.60 3.58 -10.96
C ILE A 51 -14.51 4.85 -11.78
N TRP A 52 -15.66 5.36 -12.23
CA TRP A 52 -15.71 6.60 -12.99
C TRP A 52 -15.23 7.78 -12.12
N LYS A 53 -14.34 8.61 -12.67
CA LYS A 53 -13.75 9.77 -11.95
C LYS A 53 -14.69 10.98 -11.90
N ASN A 54 -15.94 10.86 -12.37
CA ASN A 54 -16.89 11.95 -12.56
C ASN A 54 -16.31 13.10 -13.42
N LYS A 55 -15.38 12.79 -14.34
CA LYS A 55 -14.67 13.74 -15.21
C LYS A 55 -14.33 13.10 -16.57
N GLY A 56 -14.38 13.88 -17.64
CA GLY A 56 -14.08 13.45 -19.02
C GLY A 56 -15.23 12.67 -19.68
N ILE A 57 -14.93 11.99 -20.79
CA ILE A 57 -15.92 11.25 -21.59
C ILE A 57 -16.08 9.85 -21.01
N SER A 58 -17.32 9.44 -20.69
CA SER A 58 -17.61 8.13 -20.08
C SER A 58 -17.25 6.93 -20.96
N ALA A 59 -17.10 7.11 -22.27
CA ALA A 59 -16.64 6.06 -23.19
C ALA A 59 -15.11 5.84 -23.16
N GLU A 60 -14.33 6.76 -22.56
CA GLU A 60 -12.88 6.66 -22.54
C GLU A 60 -12.38 5.93 -21.28
N CYS A 61 -11.54 4.91 -21.45
CA CYS A 61 -10.93 4.19 -20.32
C CYS A 61 -10.15 5.11 -19.37
N ALA A 62 -9.56 6.20 -19.88
CA ALA A 62 -8.81 7.18 -19.08
C ALA A 62 -9.67 7.90 -18.02
N SER A 63 -10.98 8.00 -18.26
CA SER A 63 -11.97 8.59 -17.34
C SER A 63 -12.30 7.70 -16.13
N TYR A 64 -11.76 6.48 -16.09
CA TYR A 64 -11.92 5.56 -14.97
C TYR A 64 -10.65 5.46 -14.13
N ARG A 65 -10.82 5.21 -12.85
CA ARG A 65 -9.80 4.73 -11.92
C ARG A 65 -10.04 3.23 -11.75
N LEU A 66 -9.07 2.43 -12.18
CA LEU A 66 -9.10 1.00 -11.91
C LEU A 66 -8.78 0.76 -10.43
N ILE A 67 -9.66 0.04 -9.74
CA ILE A 67 -9.43 -0.44 -8.39
C ILE A 67 -9.32 -1.95 -8.45
N ARG A 68 -8.19 -2.48 -7.98
CA ARG A 68 -8.01 -3.91 -7.77
C ARG A 68 -8.58 -4.31 -6.42
N SER A 69 -9.40 -5.34 -6.40
CA SER A 69 -9.96 -5.95 -5.20
C SER A 69 -9.47 -7.39 -5.09
N PRO A 70 -8.34 -7.63 -4.42
CA PRO A 70 -7.86 -8.97 -4.18
C PRO A 70 -8.72 -9.72 -3.16
N SER A 71 -8.49 -11.03 -3.02
CA SER A 71 -9.08 -11.87 -1.98
C SER A 71 -8.79 -11.34 -0.58
N HIS A 72 -9.57 -11.80 0.40
CA HIS A 72 -9.34 -11.43 1.78
C HIS A 72 -8.03 -12.01 2.34
N SER A 73 -7.61 -13.19 1.87
CA SER A 73 -6.33 -13.81 2.23
C SER A 73 -5.13 -12.97 1.80
N ILE A 74 -5.11 -12.47 0.56
CA ILE A 74 -4.07 -11.55 0.07
C ILE A 74 -4.03 -10.28 0.94
N LYS A 75 -5.19 -9.66 1.20
CA LYS A 75 -5.27 -8.43 2.00
C LYS A 75 -4.77 -8.60 3.43
N ILE A 76 -4.92 -9.80 4.00
CA ILE A 76 -4.36 -10.12 5.33
C ILE A 76 -2.85 -10.28 5.23
N PHE A 77 -2.37 -11.03 4.24
CA PHE A 77 -0.95 -11.24 4.02
C PHE A 77 -0.19 -9.94 3.75
N GLU A 78 -0.72 -9.07 2.88
CA GLU A 78 -0.21 -7.72 2.62
C GLU A 78 -0.01 -6.93 3.91
N ARG A 79 -0.95 -7.01 4.85
CA ARG A 79 -0.87 -6.30 6.14
C ARG A 79 0.20 -6.91 7.06
N ILE A 80 0.37 -8.23 7.03
CA ILE A 80 1.42 -8.90 7.82
C ILE A 80 2.79 -8.47 7.29
N VAL A 81 2.98 -8.49 5.97
CA VAL A 81 4.23 -8.07 5.31
C VAL A 81 4.49 -6.58 5.55
N ASP A 82 3.49 -5.70 5.35
CA ASP A 82 3.60 -4.26 5.63
C ASP A 82 3.99 -3.99 7.10
N GLY A 83 3.36 -4.69 8.05
CA GLY A 83 3.69 -4.57 9.47
C GLY A 83 5.16 -4.91 9.76
N ARG A 84 5.64 -6.06 9.26
CA ARG A 84 7.03 -6.49 9.45
C ARG A 84 8.04 -5.58 8.76
N ILE A 85 7.70 -5.04 7.59
CA ILE A 85 8.56 -4.07 6.89
C ILE A 85 8.64 -2.79 7.72
N ARG A 86 7.54 -2.32 8.30
CA ARG A 86 7.54 -1.12 9.17
C ARG A 86 8.36 -1.30 10.44
N ASP A 87 8.50 -2.52 10.95
CA ASP A 87 9.37 -2.80 12.10
C ASP A 87 10.87 -2.63 11.78
N VAL A 88 11.24 -2.73 10.50
CA VAL A 88 12.62 -2.62 10.02
C VAL A 88 12.91 -1.23 9.43
N VAL A 89 11.96 -0.68 8.68
CA VAL A 89 12.14 0.56 7.92
C VAL A 89 11.82 1.77 8.77
N GLN A 90 12.81 2.66 8.92
CA GLN A 90 12.58 3.99 9.49
C GLN A 90 12.15 4.98 8.41
N LEU A 91 10.96 5.56 8.58
CA LEU A 91 10.44 6.59 7.70
C LEU A 91 10.96 7.97 8.14
N SER A 92 11.11 8.88 7.16
CA SER A 92 11.47 10.28 7.44
C SER A 92 10.42 10.96 8.30
N ALA A 93 10.84 11.80 9.25
CA ALA A 93 9.93 12.60 10.08
C ALA A 93 9.06 13.58 9.26
N ASN A 94 9.44 13.88 8.01
CA ASN A 94 8.68 14.74 7.11
C ASN A 94 7.63 13.96 6.29
N GLN A 95 7.63 12.63 6.34
CA GLN A 95 6.66 11.79 5.66
C GLN A 95 5.37 11.74 6.47
N CYS A 96 4.26 12.20 5.87
CA CYS A 96 2.94 12.11 6.50
C CYS A 96 1.93 11.29 5.70
N ALA A 97 2.22 10.94 4.45
CA ALA A 97 1.40 10.00 3.71
C ALA A 97 1.73 8.56 4.13
N PHE A 98 0.69 7.75 4.38
CA PHE A 98 0.80 6.34 4.78
C PHE A 98 1.55 6.08 6.10
N VAL A 99 1.62 7.09 6.96
CA VAL A 99 2.18 6.99 8.32
C VAL A 99 1.04 6.98 9.33
N PRO A 100 0.92 5.96 10.19
CA PRO A 100 -0.09 5.95 11.24
C PRO A 100 0.03 7.20 12.13
N GLY A 101 -1.07 7.92 12.32
CA GLY A 101 -1.10 9.11 13.17
C GLY A 101 -0.54 10.40 12.56
N CYS A 102 -0.05 10.40 11.31
CA CYS A 102 0.17 11.63 10.54
C CYS A 102 -0.75 11.67 9.31
N GLY A 103 -1.38 12.81 9.05
CA GLY A 103 -2.22 13.02 7.88
C GLY A 103 -2.12 14.43 7.31
N THR A 104 -3.04 14.77 6.40
CA THR A 104 -3.12 16.11 5.81
C THR A 104 -3.37 17.20 6.85
N ASN A 105 -4.08 16.85 7.92
CA ASN A 105 -4.37 17.76 9.03
C ASN A 105 -3.12 18.15 9.82
N ASP A 106 -2.05 17.37 9.73
CA ASP A 106 -0.76 17.65 10.37
C ASP A 106 0.22 18.28 9.38
N ALA A 107 0.28 17.74 8.16
CA ALA A 107 1.21 18.18 7.12
C ALA A 107 0.93 19.61 6.63
N ILE A 108 -0.35 19.99 6.43
CA ILE A 108 -0.70 21.32 5.92
C ILE A 108 -0.34 22.42 6.93
N PRO A 109 -0.72 22.32 8.23
CA PRO A 109 -0.28 23.30 9.22
C PRO A 109 1.23 23.34 9.39
N ALA A 110 1.93 22.20 9.36
CA ALA A 110 3.38 22.16 9.47
C ALA A 110 4.06 22.93 8.32
N ALA A 111 3.62 22.70 7.08
CA ALA A 111 4.10 23.44 5.91
C ALA A 111 3.81 24.94 6.04
N ARG A 112 2.60 25.31 6.47
CA ARG A 112 2.20 26.70 6.68
C ARG A 112 3.07 27.40 7.73
N LEU A 113 3.32 26.75 8.87
CA LEU A 113 4.17 27.29 9.94
C LEU A 113 5.60 27.55 9.45
N LEU A 114 6.15 26.66 8.60
CA LEU A 114 7.47 26.86 8.01
C LEU A 114 7.52 28.10 7.10
N LEU A 115 6.47 28.32 6.30
CA LEU A 115 6.35 29.50 5.44
C LEU A 115 6.22 30.79 6.27
N GLU A 116 5.37 30.79 7.29
CA GLU A 116 5.13 31.94 8.17
C GLU A 116 6.39 32.36 8.93
N ARG A 117 7.11 31.41 9.55
CA ARG A 117 8.38 31.69 10.26
C ARG A 117 9.47 32.29 9.37
N ARG A 118 9.48 31.96 8.07
CA ARG A 118 10.45 32.53 7.12
C ARG A 118 10.04 33.94 6.71
N ARG A 119 8.72 34.17 6.53
CA ARG A 119 8.15 35.48 6.24
C ARG A 119 8.38 36.47 7.38
N GLU A 120 8.24 36.06 8.63
CA GLU A 120 8.54 36.86 9.83
C GLU A 120 9.98 37.38 9.82
N LYS A 121 10.92 36.56 9.35
CA LYS A 121 12.35 36.92 9.24
C LYS A 121 12.67 37.72 7.97
N GLN A 122 11.66 38.15 7.22
CA GLN A 122 11.79 38.82 5.92
C GLN A 122 12.72 38.08 4.93
N LYS A 123 12.79 36.74 5.04
CA LYS A 123 13.58 35.93 4.10
C LYS A 123 12.72 35.54 2.90
N PRO A 124 13.24 35.60 1.67
CA PRO A 124 12.53 35.10 0.51
C PRO A 124 12.25 33.59 0.66
N VAL A 125 11.07 33.17 0.22
CA VAL A 125 10.64 31.77 0.25
C VAL A 125 10.14 31.39 -1.13
N HIS A 126 10.65 30.28 -1.65
CA HIS A 126 10.18 29.68 -2.90
C HIS A 126 9.57 28.31 -2.57
N LEU A 127 8.39 28.03 -3.11
CA LEU A 127 7.69 26.77 -2.95
C LEU A 127 7.66 26.06 -4.30
N ALA A 128 8.09 24.80 -4.32
CA ALA A 128 7.96 23.91 -5.47
C ALA A 128 7.01 22.76 -5.09
N CYS A 129 5.95 22.61 -5.87
CA CYS A 129 5.01 21.49 -5.74
C CYS A 129 5.35 20.45 -6.82
N LEU A 130 5.72 19.25 -6.39
CA LEU A 130 6.02 18.14 -7.28
C LEU A 130 4.90 17.11 -7.17
N ASP A 131 4.30 16.75 -8.30
CA ASP A 131 3.31 15.67 -8.39
C ASP A 131 3.82 14.61 -9.36
N LEU A 132 3.68 13.34 -8.96
CA LEU A 132 4.12 12.21 -9.78
C LEU A 132 2.94 11.66 -10.56
N GLU A 133 3.08 11.57 -11.88
CA GLU A 133 2.03 11.00 -12.72
C GLU A 133 1.97 9.47 -12.54
N LYS A 134 0.87 8.96 -11.99
CA LYS A 134 0.57 7.52 -11.83
C LYS A 134 1.72 6.74 -11.15
N PRO A 135 2.11 7.10 -9.92
CA PRO A 135 3.30 6.56 -9.26
C PRO A 135 3.26 5.04 -9.13
N PHE A 136 2.12 4.46 -8.78
CA PHE A 136 1.98 3.00 -8.63
C PHE A 136 2.10 2.24 -9.95
N ASN A 137 1.80 2.86 -11.10
CA ASN A 137 1.85 2.20 -12.40
C ASN A 137 3.23 2.34 -13.07
N ARG A 138 4.08 3.26 -12.60
CA ARG A 138 5.36 3.60 -13.23
C ARG A 138 6.59 3.12 -12.44
N VAL A 139 6.39 2.70 -11.20
CA VAL A 139 7.49 2.22 -10.35
C VAL A 139 7.93 0.83 -10.82
N LEU A 140 9.20 0.73 -11.24
CA LEU A 140 9.81 -0.53 -11.64
C LEU A 140 10.04 -1.43 -10.41
N ARG A 141 9.68 -2.71 -10.51
CA ARG A 141 9.89 -3.71 -9.44
C ARG A 141 11.33 -3.79 -8.96
N LYS A 142 12.29 -3.69 -9.89
CA LYS A 142 13.73 -3.65 -9.56
C LYS A 142 14.09 -2.50 -8.61
N VAL A 143 13.45 -1.34 -8.77
CA VAL A 143 13.67 -0.16 -7.92
C VAL A 143 13.08 -0.39 -6.54
N VAL A 144 11.90 -1.00 -6.43
CA VAL A 144 11.31 -1.38 -5.13
C VAL A 144 12.21 -2.37 -4.40
N TRP A 145 12.65 -3.43 -5.09
CA TRP A 145 13.56 -4.42 -4.52
C TRP A 145 14.86 -3.79 -4.01
N GLN A 146 15.48 -2.92 -4.81
CA GLN A 146 16.69 -2.20 -4.42
C GLN A 146 16.46 -1.29 -3.21
N SER A 147 15.32 -0.59 -3.14
CA SER A 147 14.94 0.26 -2.01
C SER A 147 14.79 -0.57 -0.73
N LEU A 148 14.07 -1.70 -0.77
CA LEU A 148 13.92 -2.59 0.39
C LEU A 148 15.27 -3.14 0.85
N LYS A 149 16.17 -3.47 -0.08
CA LYS A 149 17.54 -3.90 0.24
C LYS A 149 18.34 -2.80 0.93
N GLN A 150 18.24 -1.55 0.46
CA GLN A 150 18.92 -0.40 1.07
C GLN A 150 18.44 -0.13 2.51
N HIS A 151 17.17 -0.42 2.80
CA HIS A 151 16.61 -0.31 4.14
C HIS A 151 16.80 -1.57 5.01
N ASN A 152 17.67 -2.50 4.62
CA ASN A 152 17.98 -3.72 5.36
C ASN A 152 16.77 -4.64 5.62
N VAL A 153 15.76 -4.60 4.74
CA VAL A 153 14.64 -5.53 4.83
C VAL A 153 15.13 -6.97 4.53
N PRO A 154 14.81 -7.96 5.37
CA PRO A 154 15.14 -9.37 5.13
C PRO A 154 14.68 -9.88 3.75
N GLU A 155 15.41 -10.84 3.18
CA GLU A 155 15.15 -11.34 1.81
C GLU A 155 13.75 -11.94 1.66
N GLU A 156 13.34 -12.70 2.67
CA GLU A 156 12.09 -13.43 2.74
C GLU A 156 10.89 -12.47 2.67
N LEU A 157 11.03 -11.30 3.31
CA LEU A 157 10.03 -10.22 3.26
C LEU A 157 10.08 -9.43 1.94
N ARG A 158 11.26 -9.33 1.31
CA ARG A 158 11.40 -8.68 -0.01
C ARG A 158 10.69 -9.49 -1.09
N VAL A 159 10.83 -10.82 -1.08
CA VAL A 159 10.13 -11.68 -2.05
C VAL A 159 8.63 -11.60 -1.83
N GLY A 160 8.15 -11.73 -0.59
CA GLY A 160 6.73 -11.56 -0.29
C GLY A 160 6.17 -10.21 -0.78
N ALA A 161 6.89 -9.10 -0.54
CA ALA A 161 6.47 -7.77 -0.97
C ALA A 161 6.47 -7.60 -2.50
N VAL A 162 7.50 -8.08 -3.20
CA VAL A 162 7.60 -7.93 -4.66
C VAL A 162 6.68 -8.91 -5.39
N THR A 163 6.46 -10.11 -4.85
CA THR A 163 5.51 -11.09 -5.37
C THR A 163 4.07 -10.59 -5.26
N LEU A 164 3.72 -9.86 -4.19
CA LEU A 164 2.42 -9.20 -4.10
C LEU A 164 2.23 -8.14 -5.19
N LEU A 165 3.29 -7.40 -5.54
CA LEU A 165 3.30 -6.50 -6.70
C LEU A 165 3.27 -7.22 -8.06
N LEU A 166 3.47 -8.56 -8.11
CA LEU A 166 3.29 -9.37 -9.33
C LEU A 166 1.81 -9.58 -9.64
N SER A 167 0.94 -9.58 -8.63
CA SER A 167 -0.51 -9.70 -8.82
C SER A 167 -1.15 -8.44 -9.43
N GLU A 168 -0.38 -7.36 -9.59
CA GLU A 168 -0.82 -6.08 -10.14
C GLU A 168 -0.58 -5.89 -11.65
N GLU A 169 -0.02 -6.87 -12.38
CA GLU A 169 0.08 -6.88 -13.85
C GLU A 169 -0.89 -7.89 -14.46
#